data_AF-A0A810L962-F1
#
_entry.id   AF-A0A810L962-F1
#
_cell.length_a   1.000
_cell.length_b   1.000
_cell.length_c   1.000
_cell.angle_alpha   90.00
_cell.angle_beta   90.00
_cell.angle_gamma   90.00
#
_symmetry.space_group_name_H-M   'P 1'
#
loop_
_entity.id
_entity.type
_entity.pdbx_description
1 polymer ?
#
loop_
_entity_poly.entity_id
_entity_poly.type
_entity_poly.pdbx_seq_one_letter_code
_entity_poly.pdbx_strand_id
1 'polypeptide(L)' 'MAEPFPPIGYLDTLAGALYVEADTVDRFKSVLDRLCAVALDERESVALIETAPKDLE' A
#
# COMPACT_ATOMS: atom_id res chain seq x y z
N MET A 1 9.15 32.82 13.72
CA MET A 1 8.55 32.66 12.38
C MET A 1 8.09 31.22 12.28
N ALA A 2 6.81 30.98 11.96
CA ALA A 2 6.37 29.64 11.64
C ALA A 2 7.00 29.22 10.30
N GLU A 3 7.45 27.99 10.21
CA GLU A 3 8.04 27.44 8.99
C GLU A 3 6.97 27.40 7.88
N PRO A 4 7.25 27.90 6.66
CA PRO A 4 6.22 28.15 5.64
C PRO A 4 5.69 26.89 4.97
N PHE A 5 6.36 25.75 5.12
CA PHE A 5 6.00 24.49 4.47
C PHE A 5 5.97 23.36 5.50
N PRO A 6 5.00 22.44 5.39
CA PRO A 6 4.96 21.27 6.26
C PRO A 6 6.16 20.36 5.98
N PRO A 7 6.67 19.64 6.99
CA PRO A 7 7.68 18.62 6.77
C PRO A 7 7.10 17.51 5.88
N ILE A 8 7.90 17.09 4.91
CA ILE A 8 7.54 16.06 3.93
C ILE A 8 8.46 14.84 4.08
N GLY A 9 7.87 13.66 4.13
CA GLY A 9 8.56 12.39 3.95
C GLY A 9 8.77 12.11 2.46
N TYR A 10 9.94 11.57 2.12
CA TYR A 10 10.33 11.24 0.75
C TYR A 10 10.87 9.81 0.69
N LEU A 11 10.45 9.05 -0.32
CA LEU A 11 10.96 7.72 -0.60
C LEU A 11 11.09 7.50 -2.12
N ASP A 12 12.30 7.15 -2.56
CA ASP A 12 12.52 6.67 -3.93
C ASP A 12 12.11 5.21 -4.08
N THR A 13 11.44 4.90 -5.18
CA THR A 13 10.97 3.57 -5.55
C THR A 13 11.31 3.26 -7.01
N LEU A 14 11.19 2.00 -7.41
CA LEU A 14 11.37 1.59 -8.81
C LEU A 14 10.32 2.20 -9.76
N ALA A 15 9.19 2.68 -9.22
CA ALA A 15 8.12 3.33 -9.98
C ALA A 15 8.22 4.87 -9.98
N GLY A 16 9.27 5.45 -9.37
CA GLY A 16 9.43 6.88 -9.16
C GLY A 16 9.50 7.24 -7.67
N ALA A 17 9.14 8.48 -7.31
CA ALA A 17 9.25 8.96 -5.94
C ALA A 17 7.87 9.12 -5.27
N LEU A 18 7.79 8.78 -3.98
CA LEU A 18 6.65 9.01 -3.12
C LEU A 18 6.91 10.21 -2.20
N TYR A 19 5.96 11.13 -2.11
CA TYR A 19 5.99 12.29 -1.22
C TYR A 19 4.76 12.27 -0.33
N VAL A 20 4.95 12.48 0.97
CA VAL A 20 3.85 12.50 1.95
C VAL A 20 4.07 13.60 2.98
N GLU A 21 3.03 14.39 3.26
CA GLU A 21 3.07 15.38 4.35
C GLU A 21 3.06 14.66 5.70
N ALA A 22 3.92 15.07 6.64
CA ALA A 22 4.16 14.33 7.87
C ALA A 22 2.89 14.14 8.72
N ASP A 23 1.97 15.10 8.69
CA ASP A 23 0.69 15.07 9.40
C ASP A 23 -0.32 14.06 8.80
N THR A 24 -0.08 13.60 7.57
CA THR A 24 -0.93 12.61 6.89
C THR A 24 -0.40 11.18 6.94
N VAL A 25 0.85 10.99 7.39
CA VAL A 25 1.54 9.68 7.41
C VAL A 25 0.75 8.62 8.17
N ASP A 26 0.25 8.95 9.35
CA ASP A 26 -0.50 7.99 10.19
C ASP A 26 -1.80 7.53 9.52
N ARG A 27 -2.48 8.44 8.82
CA ARG A 27 -3.68 8.11 8.05
C ARG A 27 -3.34 7.18 6.89
N PHE A 28 -2.28 7.48 6.14
CA PHE A 28 -1.83 6.62 5.03
C PHE A 28 -1.43 5.23 5.53
N LYS A 29 -0.67 5.16 6.62
CA LYS A 29 -0.25 3.91 7.25
C LYS A 29 -1.45 3.07 7.66
N SER A 30 -2.44 3.66 8.34
CA SER A 30 -3.65 2.94 8.75
C SER A 30 -4.45 2.38 7.57
N VAL A 31 -4.56 3.13 6.46
CA VAL A 31 -5.23 2.64 5.24
C VAL A 31 -4.45 1.49 4.62
N LEU A 32 -3.12 1.62 4.52
CA LEU A 32 -2.25 0.58 4.00
C LEU A 32 -2.33 -0.70 4.84
N ASP A 33 -2.22 -0.59 6.16
CA ASP A 33 -2.32 -1.72 7.08
C ASP A 33 -3.66 -2.46 6.91
N ARG A 34 -4.76 -1.71 6.76
CA ARG A 34 -6.08 -2.30 6.51
C ARG A 34 -6.17 -2.99 5.16
N LEU A 35 -5.56 -2.43 4.12
CA LEU A 35 -5.49 -3.07 2.79
C LEU A 35 -4.68 -4.35 2.86
N CYS A 36 -3.50 -4.32 3.48
CA CYS A 36 -2.64 -5.49 3.65
C CYS A 36 -3.33 -6.59 4.49
N ALA A 37 -4.17 -6.23 5.47
CA ALA A 37 -4.91 -7.20 6.27
C ALA A 37 -6.02 -7.94 5.51
N VAL A 38 -6.48 -7.42 4.36
CA VAL A 38 -7.55 -8.03 3.55
C VAL A 38 -7.08 -8.48 2.17
N ALA A 39 -5.89 -8.05 1.74
CA ALA A 39 -5.27 -8.50 0.51
C ALA A 39 -4.78 -9.93 0.66
N LEU A 40 -4.85 -10.69 -0.44
CA LEU A 40 -4.24 -12.00 -0.51
C LEU A 40 -2.72 -11.84 -0.48
N ASP A 41 -2.06 -12.70 0.28
CA ASP A 41 -0.62 -12.87 0.14
C ASP A 41 -0.27 -13.59 -1.18
N GLU A 42 1.02 -13.71 -1.48
CA GLU A 42 1.51 -14.36 -2.70
C GLU A 42 1.00 -15.80 -2.81
N ARG A 43 1.03 -16.55 -1.71
CA ARG A 43 0.65 -17.96 -1.67
C ARG A 43 -0.86 -18.12 -1.84
N GLU A 44 -1.65 -17.29 -1.17
CA GLU A 44 -3.11 -17.27 -1.28
C GLU A 44 -3.56 -16.88 -2.69
N SER A 45 -2.86 -15.91 -3.30
CA SER A 45 -3.09 -15.51 -4.69
C SER A 45 -2.85 -16.65 -5.67
N VAL A 46 -1.71 -17.35 -5.54
CA VAL A 46 -1.39 -18.51 -6.39
C VAL A 46 -2.44 -19.61 -6.22
N ALA A 47 -2.79 -19.96 -4.99
CA ALA A 47 -3.79 -20.99 -4.70
C ALA A 47 -5.14 -20.65 -5.34
N LEU A 48 -5.60 -19.41 -5.23
CA LEU A 48 -6.85 -18.95 -5.84
C LEU A 48 -6.84 -19.09 -7.36
N ILE A 49 -5.74 -18.68 -8.00
CA ILE A 49 -5.58 -18.76 -9.47
C ILE A 49 -5.57 -20.21 -9.95
N GLU A 50 -4.90 -21.11 -9.22
CA GLU A 50 -4.87 -22.54 -9.56
C GLU A 50 -6.23 -23.24 -9.42
N THR A 51 -7.10 -22.75 -8.53
CA THR A 51 -8.45 -23.30 -8.36
C THR A 51 -9.48 -22.78 -9.36
N ALA A 52 -9.29 -21.56 -9.89
CA ALA A 52 -10.21 -20.93 -10.85
C ALA A 52 -10.60 -21.79 -12.09
N PRO A 53 -9.71 -22.57 -12.73
CA PRO A 53 -10.11 -23.41 -13.86
C PRO A 53 -11.00 -24.62 -13.50
N LYS A 54 -11.15 -24.97 -12.22
CA LYS A 54 -11.98 -26.11 -11.78
C LYS A 54 -13.45 -25.76 -11.53
N ASP A 55 -13.78 -24.47 -11.45
CA ASP A 55 -15.12 -23.97 -11.17
C ASP A 55 -15.91 -23.57 -12.45
N LEU A 56 -15.32 -23.79 -13.64
CA LEU A 56 -15.90 -23.47 -14.95
C LEU A 56 -16.42 -24.71 -15.72
N GLU A 57 -16.44 -25.89 -15.08
CA GLU A 57 -17.06 -27.13 -15.59
C GLU A 57 -18.46 -27.35 -15.01
#